data_AF-A0A453CF73-F1
#
_entry.id   AF-A0A453CF73-F1
#
_cell.length_a   1.000
_cell.length_b   1.000
_cell.length_c   1.000
_cell.angle_alpha   90.00
_cell.angle_beta   90.00
_cell.angle_gamma   90.00
#
_symmetry.space_group_name_H-M   'P 1'
#
loop_
_entity.id
_entity.type
_entity.pdbx_description
1 polymer ?
#
loop_
_entity_poly.entity_id
_entity_poly.type
_entity_poly.pdbx_seq_one_letter_code
_entity_poly.pdbx_strand_id
1 'polypeptide(L)'
;VLRGRAFVQRFRPAFQTRDLFTIWGILQLLRRYPGRVPDLDLMFDCVDWPVVRAHLYRGEHAPFIPPLFRYCGDDRTLDIVFPDWSFWGWPEINIKPWDALYKDLKDGNSKGKWFSREPYAYWKGNAAVATSRQELVKCNVSSTQDWNARIYTQDWFKESKEGYKT
;
A
#
# COMPACT_ATOMS: atom_id res chain seq x y z
N VAL A 1 17.53 10.13 -12.67
CA VAL A 1 17.16 9.96 -14.11
C VAL A 1 17.99 10.93 -14.90
N LEU A 2 18.69 10.45 -15.93
CA LEU A 2 19.52 11.29 -16.81
C LEU A 2 19.22 10.94 -18.26
N ARG A 3 18.80 11.94 -19.05
CA ARG A 3 18.44 11.83 -20.46
C ARG A 3 17.48 10.67 -20.73
N GLY A 4 16.44 10.58 -19.91
CA GLY A 4 15.41 9.53 -20.00
C GLY A 4 15.84 8.13 -19.55
N ARG A 5 17.05 7.98 -18.98
CA ARG A 5 17.53 6.69 -18.43
C ARG A 5 17.48 6.72 -16.90
N ALA A 6 16.94 5.67 -16.31
CA ALA A 6 16.93 5.47 -14.87
C ALA A 6 18.27 4.86 -14.42
N PHE A 7 18.83 5.43 -13.35
CA PHE A 7 19.97 4.89 -12.62
C PHE A 7 19.52 4.72 -11.18
N VAL A 8 19.85 3.60 -10.56
CA VAL A 8 19.34 3.23 -9.24
C VAL A 8 20.50 2.80 -8.36
N GLN A 9 20.60 3.41 -7.18
CA GLN A 9 21.47 2.97 -6.11
C GLN A 9 20.61 2.50 -4.93
N ARG A 10 20.85 1.27 -4.46
CA ARG A 10 20.15 0.72 -3.30
C ARG A 10 20.99 0.96 -2.04
N PHE A 11 20.47 1.77 -1.11
CA PHE A 11 21.12 2.03 0.18
C PHE A 11 20.81 0.97 1.24
N ARG A 12 19.59 0.41 1.21
CA ARG A 12 19.11 -0.64 2.11
C ARG A 12 18.20 -1.61 1.35
N PRO A 13 18.12 -2.89 1.75
CA PRO A 13 17.15 -3.81 1.19
C PRO A 13 15.73 -3.33 1.50
N ALA A 14 14.85 -3.40 0.50
CA ALA A 14 13.42 -3.21 0.72
C ALA A 14 12.80 -4.49 1.28
N PHE A 15 11.65 -4.35 1.93
CA PHE A 15 10.84 -5.51 2.30
C PHE A 15 10.33 -6.17 1.01
N GLN A 16 10.67 -7.45 0.81
CA GLN A 16 10.22 -8.22 -0.36
C GLN A 16 10.53 -7.48 -1.69
N THR A 17 9.73 -7.67 -2.73
CA THR A 17 9.93 -7.07 -4.07
C THR A 17 9.38 -5.65 -4.24
N ARG A 18 9.12 -4.93 -3.14
CA ARG A 18 8.53 -3.58 -3.20
C ARG A 18 9.36 -2.60 -4.02
N ASP A 19 10.68 -2.59 -3.86
CA ASP A 19 11.55 -1.70 -4.63
C ASP A 19 11.60 -2.07 -6.12
N LEU A 20 11.59 -3.36 -6.45
CA LEU A 20 11.55 -3.84 -7.83
C LEU A 20 10.31 -3.31 -8.56
N PHE A 21 9.13 -3.40 -7.94
CA PHE A 21 7.88 -2.91 -8.52
C PHE A 21 7.81 -1.37 -8.57
N THR A 22 8.39 -0.67 -7.60
CA THR A 22 8.53 0.80 -7.64
C THR A 22 9.44 1.24 -8.78
N ILE A 23 10.58 0.58 -8.97
CA ILE A 23 11.47 0.80 -10.13
C ILE A 23 10.69 0.53 -11.42
N TRP A 24 9.92 -0.56 -11.48
CA TRP A 24 9.09 -0.87 -12.64
C TRP A 24 8.07 0.23 -12.94
N GLY A 25 7.41 0.79 -11.93
CA GLY A 25 6.49 1.93 -12.08
C GLY A 25 7.16 3.18 -12.64
N ILE A 26 8.37 3.51 -12.14
CA ILE A 26 9.18 4.61 -12.68
C ILE A 26 9.54 4.35 -14.15
N LEU A 27 9.94 3.12 -14.49
CA LEU A 27 10.23 2.75 -15.88
C LEU A 27 9.00 2.88 -16.79
N GLN A 28 7.79 2.55 -16.32
CA GLN A 28 6.56 2.77 -17.07
C GLN A 28 6.32 4.27 -17.33
N LEU A 29 6.56 5.13 -16.33
CA LEU A 29 6.44 6.59 -16.48
C LEU A 29 7.39 7.12 -17.57
N LEU A 30 8.66 6.71 -17.52
CA LEU A 30 9.68 7.11 -18.50
C LEU A 30 9.32 6.63 -19.93
N ARG A 31 8.78 5.41 -20.06
CA ARG A 31 8.32 4.86 -21.34
C ARG A 31 7.07 5.57 -21.87
N ARG A 32 6.15 5.96 -20.99
CA ARG A 32 4.90 6.65 -21.34
C ARG A 32 5.17 8.07 -21.83
N TYR A 33 6.18 8.74 -21.28
CA TYR A 33 6.49 10.15 -21.53
C TYR A 33 7.95 10.37 -21.97
N PRO A 34 8.37 9.80 -23.12
CA PRO A 34 9.74 9.91 -23.58
C PRO A 34 10.12 11.37 -23.84
N GLY A 35 11.27 11.80 -23.30
CA GLY A 35 11.78 13.17 -23.45
C GLY A 35 11.05 14.26 -22.66
N ARG A 36 9.98 13.91 -21.94
CA ARG A 36 9.21 14.86 -21.12
C ARG A 36 9.55 14.83 -19.64
N VAL A 37 10.14 13.74 -19.16
CA VAL A 37 10.65 13.64 -17.79
C VAL A 37 12.03 14.29 -17.76
N PRO A 38 12.24 15.36 -16.98
CA PRO A 38 13.52 16.05 -16.91
C PRO A 38 14.58 15.18 -16.23
N ASP A 39 15.83 15.65 -16.27
CA ASP A 39 16.87 15.11 -15.42
C ASP A 39 16.56 15.46 -13.95
N LEU A 40 16.59 14.46 -13.08
CA LEU A 40 16.15 14.59 -11.69
C LEU A 40 16.71 13.46 -10.83
N ASP A 41 16.88 13.72 -9.54
CA ASP A 41 17.16 12.71 -8.52
C ASP A 41 15.93 12.48 -7.64
N LEU A 42 15.71 11.22 -7.25
CA LEU A 42 14.62 10.80 -6.36
C LEU A 42 15.23 10.00 -5.22
N MET A 43 14.92 10.38 -3.98
CA MET A 43 15.10 9.51 -2.84
C MET A 43 13.77 8.83 -2.52
N PHE A 44 13.77 7.50 -2.41
CA PHE A 44 12.56 6.72 -2.21
C PHE A 44 12.76 5.75 -1.04
N ASP A 45 11.85 5.79 -0.07
CA ASP A 45 11.84 4.84 1.04
C ASP A 45 10.67 3.84 0.88
N CYS A 46 11.02 2.56 0.79
CA CYS A 46 10.08 1.48 0.50
C CYS A 46 9.38 0.86 1.73
N VAL A 47 9.52 1.47 2.91
CA VAL A 47 8.87 1.02 4.16
C VAL A 47 7.44 1.60 4.30
N ASP A 48 6.64 1.01 5.18
CA ASP A 48 5.20 1.28 5.34
C ASP A 48 4.84 2.68 5.88
N TRP A 49 5.66 3.28 6.75
CA TRP A 49 5.27 4.46 7.53
C TRP A 49 5.98 5.73 7.04
N PRO A 50 5.29 6.89 6.99
CA PRO A 50 5.93 8.16 6.66
C PRO A 50 6.90 8.60 7.75
N VAL A 51 7.96 9.35 7.39
CA VAL A 51 9.08 9.64 8.31
C VAL A 51 9.48 11.11 8.37
N VAL A 52 9.11 11.93 7.39
CA VAL A 52 9.49 13.35 7.37
C VAL A 52 8.50 14.16 8.20
N ARG A 53 8.70 14.20 9.52
CA ARG A 53 7.74 14.82 10.45
C ARG A 53 7.73 16.36 10.33
N ALA A 54 6.58 16.93 10.01
CA ALA A 54 6.42 18.36 9.72
C ALA A 54 6.84 19.29 10.87
N HIS A 55 6.72 18.85 12.12
CA HIS A 55 7.11 19.67 13.27
C HIS A 55 8.62 19.85 13.42
N LEU A 56 9.44 18.97 12.82
CA LEU A 56 10.90 19.05 12.86
C LEU A 56 11.46 20.04 11.82
N TYR A 57 10.66 20.41 10.83
CA TYR A 57 11.10 21.23 9.70
C TYR A 57 10.32 22.55 9.63
N ARG A 58 10.43 23.35 10.69
CA ARG A 58 9.80 24.68 10.82
C ARG A 58 10.86 25.75 11.07
N GLY A 59 10.54 27.00 10.75
CA GLY A 59 11.43 28.14 10.95
C GLY A 59 12.75 27.95 10.21
N GLU A 60 13.86 28.07 10.94
CA GLU A 60 15.22 27.91 10.40
C GLU A 60 15.48 26.51 9.80
N HIS A 61 14.71 25.49 10.19
CA HIS A 61 14.87 24.14 9.66
C HIS A 61 14.05 23.86 8.38
N ALA A 62 13.15 24.76 7.98
CA ALA A 62 12.31 24.58 6.79
C ALA A 62 13.11 24.42 5.47
N PRO A 63 14.25 25.11 5.25
CA PRO A 63 15.06 24.90 4.05
C PRO A 63 15.71 23.51 3.94
N PHE A 64 15.72 22.72 5.03
CA PHE A 64 16.39 21.41 5.09
C PHE A 64 15.43 20.22 5.00
N ILE A 65 14.19 20.43 4.56
CA ILE A 65 13.23 19.34 4.36
C ILE A 65 13.78 18.36 3.31
N PRO A 66 13.92 17.07 3.63
CA PRO A 66 14.32 16.08 2.65
C PRO A 66 13.17 15.79 1.68
N PRO A 67 13.39 15.87 0.36
CA PRO A 67 12.38 15.47 -0.64
C PRO A 67 12.33 13.94 -0.73
N LEU A 68 11.63 13.30 0.23
CA LEU A 68 11.54 11.85 0.33
C LEU A 68 10.21 11.34 -0.25
N PHE A 69 10.29 10.43 -1.22
CA PHE A 69 9.14 9.77 -1.80
C PHE A 69 8.77 8.52 -1.00
N ARG A 70 7.46 8.34 -0.76
CA ARG A 70 6.89 7.20 -0.04
C ARG A 70 5.53 6.83 -0.58
N TYR A 71 5.01 5.70 -0.10
CA TYR A 71 3.73 5.15 -0.51
C TYR A 71 2.53 5.76 0.23
N CYS A 72 2.76 6.43 1.36
CA CYS A 72 1.72 7.05 2.17
C CYS A 72 2.27 8.29 2.90
N GLY A 73 1.35 9.09 3.41
CA GLY A 73 1.58 10.29 4.20
C GLY A 73 0.34 10.60 5.04
N ASP A 74 0.48 11.53 5.98
CA ASP A 74 -0.59 12.01 6.86
C ASP A 74 -0.48 13.53 7.07
N ASP A 75 -1.39 14.10 7.87
CA ASP A 75 -1.44 15.54 8.18
C ASP A 75 -0.24 16.04 9.01
N ARG A 76 0.66 15.15 9.42
CA ARG A 76 1.82 15.43 10.28
C ARG A 76 3.14 15.18 9.58
N THR A 77 3.12 14.75 8.32
CA THR A 77 4.29 14.34 7.56
C THR A 77 4.38 15.08 6.22
N LEU A 78 5.61 15.17 5.70
CA LEU A 78 5.95 15.93 4.49
C LEU A 78 6.48 15.01 3.37
N ASP A 79 6.33 13.71 3.53
CA ASP A 79 6.70 12.71 2.53
C ASP A 79 5.88 12.92 1.23
N ILE A 80 6.54 12.83 0.09
CA ILE A 80 5.91 12.98 -1.22
C ILE A 80 5.27 11.65 -1.62
N VAL A 81 3.94 11.60 -1.67
CA VAL A 81 3.23 10.36 -1.97
C VAL A 81 3.40 9.96 -3.43
N PHE A 82 3.71 8.68 -3.65
CA PHE A 82 3.84 8.04 -4.95
C PHE A 82 2.96 6.78 -5.01
N PRO A 83 2.40 6.40 -6.18
CA PRO A 83 1.65 5.16 -6.34
C PRO A 83 2.44 3.96 -5.82
N ASP A 84 1.82 3.17 -4.94
CA ASP A 84 2.52 2.06 -4.31
C ASP A 84 2.79 0.89 -5.25
N TRP A 85 3.68 0.00 -4.80
CA TRP A 85 4.12 -1.16 -5.58
C TRP A 85 2.96 -2.09 -5.98
N SER A 86 1.87 -2.12 -5.21
CA SER A 86 0.73 -3.03 -5.42
C SER A 86 -0.07 -2.71 -6.68
N PHE A 87 0.08 -1.53 -7.27
CA PHE A 87 -0.46 -1.26 -8.62
C PHE A 87 0.07 -2.25 -9.66
N TRP A 88 1.31 -2.71 -9.51
CA TRP A 88 1.93 -3.72 -10.36
C TRP A 88 1.88 -5.14 -9.77
N GLY A 89 1.20 -5.29 -8.64
CA GLY A 89 1.00 -6.56 -7.95
C GLY A 89 1.90 -6.73 -6.73
N TRP A 90 1.61 -7.78 -5.95
CA TRP A 90 2.43 -8.20 -4.82
C TRP A 90 2.41 -9.74 -4.75
N PRO A 91 3.29 -10.41 -5.52
CA PRO A 91 3.30 -11.86 -5.69
C PRO A 91 3.45 -12.62 -4.37
N GLU A 92 4.22 -12.10 -3.43
CA GLU A 92 4.49 -12.71 -2.14
C GLU A 92 3.23 -12.90 -1.29
N ILE A 93 2.17 -12.12 -1.56
CA ILE A 93 0.87 -12.24 -0.88
C ILE A 93 -0.30 -12.44 -1.86
N ASN A 94 -0.01 -12.90 -3.08
CA ASN A 94 -1.00 -13.25 -4.10
C ASN A 94 -1.91 -12.08 -4.53
N ILE A 95 -1.42 -10.84 -4.48
CA ILE A 95 -2.12 -9.69 -5.04
C ILE A 95 -1.77 -9.54 -6.52
N LYS A 96 -2.80 -9.56 -7.37
CA LYS A 96 -2.67 -9.35 -8.81
C LYS A 96 -2.35 -7.87 -9.12
N PRO A 97 -1.68 -7.58 -10.25
CA PRO A 97 -1.59 -6.21 -10.77
C PRO A 97 -2.99 -5.59 -10.91
N TRP A 98 -3.07 -4.27 -10.75
CA TRP A 98 -4.34 -3.54 -10.67
C TRP A 98 -5.28 -3.81 -11.85
N ASP A 99 -4.76 -3.86 -13.08
CA ASP A 99 -5.58 -4.11 -14.28
C ASP A 99 -6.28 -5.48 -14.27
N ALA A 100 -5.65 -6.48 -13.68
CA ALA A 100 -6.23 -7.81 -13.53
C ALA A 100 -7.19 -7.87 -12.33
N LEU A 101 -6.75 -7.33 -11.18
CA LEU A 101 -7.58 -7.26 -9.97
C LEU A 101 -8.88 -6.48 -10.21
N TYR A 102 -8.82 -5.37 -10.94
CA TYR A 102 -9.96 -4.55 -11.30
C TYR A 102 -11.03 -5.34 -12.07
N LYS A 103 -10.61 -6.22 -13.00
CA LYS A 103 -11.54 -7.08 -13.74
C LYS A 103 -12.22 -8.09 -12.82
N ASP A 104 -11.45 -8.75 -11.95
CA ASP A 104 -12.02 -9.69 -10.97
C ASP A 104 -13.02 -9.01 -10.03
N LEU A 105 -12.71 -7.79 -9.57
CA LEU A 105 -13.59 -6.99 -8.73
C LEU A 105 -14.87 -6.60 -9.47
N LYS A 106 -14.76 -6.20 -10.74
CA LYS A 106 -15.91 -5.86 -11.59
C LYS A 106 -16.81 -7.08 -11.81
N ASP A 107 -16.22 -8.22 -12.13
CA ASP A 107 -16.93 -9.48 -12.34
C ASP A 107 -17.60 -9.93 -11.04
N GLY A 108 -16.90 -9.87 -9.91
CA GLY A 108 -17.45 -10.15 -8.59
C GLY A 108 -18.64 -9.25 -8.24
N ASN A 109 -18.52 -7.95 -8.54
CA ASN A 109 -19.59 -6.98 -8.31
C ASN A 109 -20.82 -7.21 -9.21
N SER A 110 -20.64 -7.81 -10.39
CA SER A 110 -21.74 -8.13 -11.33
C SER A 110 -22.59 -9.33 -10.91
N LYS A 111 -22.06 -10.20 -10.02
CA LYS A 111 -22.75 -11.44 -9.59
C LYS A 111 -23.98 -11.20 -8.72
N GLY A 112 -24.09 -10.04 -8.06
CA GLY A 112 -25.17 -9.76 -7.12
C GLY A 112 -25.54 -8.28 -7.08
N LYS A 113 -26.84 -8.00 -7.02
CA LYS A 113 -27.35 -6.64 -6.85
C LYS A 113 -27.12 -6.18 -5.41
N TRP A 114 -27.12 -4.87 -5.19
CA TRP A 114 -26.96 -4.29 -3.86
C TRP A 114 -27.95 -4.87 -2.83
N PHE A 115 -29.25 -4.88 -3.17
CA PHE A 115 -30.31 -5.38 -2.29
C PHE A 115 -30.30 -6.89 -2.02
N SER A 116 -29.49 -7.67 -2.77
CA SER A 116 -29.34 -9.11 -2.52
C SER A 116 -28.11 -9.45 -1.67
N ARG A 117 -27.35 -8.45 -1.21
CA ARG A 117 -26.19 -8.67 -0.33
C ARG A 117 -26.66 -8.89 1.10
N GLU A 118 -25.94 -9.75 1.83
CA GLU A 118 -26.16 -9.89 3.26
C GLU A 118 -25.89 -8.57 3.97
N PRO A 119 -26.74 -8.15 4.93
CA PRO A 119 -26.64 -6.86 5.59
C PRO A 119 -25.60 -6.87 6.72
N TYR A 120 -24.43 -7.45 6.46
CA TYR A 120 -23.33 -7.56 7.43
C TYR A 120 -22.16 -6.65 7.06
N ALA A 121 -21.60 -5.99 8.06
CA ALA A 121 -20.27 -5.43 7.94
C ALA A 121 -19.25 -6.59 7.87
N TYR A 122 -18.39 -6.60 6.87
CA TYR A 122 -17.39 -7.66 6.68
C TYR A 122 -15.98 -7.09 6.76
N TRP A 123 -15.09 -7.76 7.49
CA TRP A 123 -13.67 -7.46 7.50
C TRP A 123 -12.84 -8.74 7.65
N LYS A 124 -11.80 -8.89 6.82
CA LYS A 124 -10.81 -9.96 6.94
C LYS A 124 -9.41 -9.34 6.84
N GLY A 125 -8.54 -9.58 7.81
CA GLY A 125 -7.21 -8.96 7.83
C GLY A 125 -6.37 -9.28 9.05
N ASN A 126 -5.09 -8.90 9.02
CA ASN A 126 -4.22 -9.05 10.19
C ASN A 126 -4.57 -7.98 11.24
N ALA A 127 -5.07 -8.42 12.40
CA ALA A 127 -5.47 -7.54 13.49
C ALA A 127 -4.29 -7.10 14.37
N ALA A 128 -3.16 -7.83 14.33
CA ALA A 128 -2.02 -7.56 15.20
C ALA A 128 -1.27 -6.26 14.84
N VAL A 129 -1.46 -5.72 13.64
CA VAL A 129 -0.69 -4.57 13.12
C VAL A 129 -1.21 -3.20 13.58
N ALA A 130 -2.38 -3.13 14.21
CA ALA A 130 -2.93 -1.87 14.71
C ALA A 130 -3.92 -2.09 15.86
N THR A 131 -3.82 -1.28 16.92
CA THR A 131 -4.75 -1.30 18.05
C THR A 131 -6.20 -1.13 17.60
N SER A 132 -6.47 -0.24 16.63
CA SER A 132 -7.81 -0.04 16.08
C SER A 132 -8.41 -1.32 15.47
N ARG A 133 -7.60 -2.20 14.88
CA ARG A 133 -8.06 -3.49 14.35
C ARG A 133 -8.32 -4.49 15.47
N GLN A 134 -7.53 -4.47 16.54
CA GLN A 134 -7.79 -5.28 17.73
C GLN A 134 -9.10 -4.87 18.40
N GLU A 135 -9.39 -3.57 18.47
CA GLU A 135 -10.69 -3.06 18.96
C GLU A 135 -11.84 -3.47 18.02
N LEU A 136 -11.64 -3.38 16.70
CA LEU A 136 -12.63 -3.82 15.71
C LEU A 136 -13.02 -5.29 15.92
N VAL A 137 -12.07 -6.18 16.21
CA VAL A 137 -12.34 -7.61 16.48
C VAL A 137 -13.28 -7.83 17.67
N LYS A 138 -13.31 -6.93 18.65
CA LYS A 138 -14.25 -7.02 19.80
C LYS A 138 -15.71 -6.81 19.38
N CYS A 139 -15.96 -6.26 18.19
CA CYS A 139 -17.31 -6.11 17.63
C CYS A 139 -17.82 -7.38 16.93
N ASN A 140 -17.06 -8.48 16.92
CA ASN A 140 -17.55 -9.74 16.37
C ASN A 140 -18.69 -10.31 17.23
N VAL A 141 -19.48 -11.23 16.67
CA VAL A 141 -20.60 -11.86 17.37
C VAL A 141 -20.13 -12.53 18.67
N SER A 142 -20.87 -12.31 19.75
CA SER A 142 -20.67 -12.94 21.05
C SER A 142 -21.94 -13.65 21.52
N SER A 143 -21.88 -14.34 22.66
CA SER A 143 -23.07 -14.94 23.28
C SER A 143 -24.09 -13.90 23.77
N THR A 144 -23.67 -12.65 23.93
CA THR A 144 -24.50 -11.57 24.48
C THR A 144 -24.88 -10.50 23.46
N GLN A 145 -24.19 -10.40 22.33
CA GLN A 145 -24.40 -9.33 21.35
C GLN A 145 -23.99 -9.75 19.93
N ASP A 146 -24.86 -9.50 18.93
CA ASP A 146 -24.50 -9.49 17.51
C ASP A 146 -24.54 -8.03 17.00
N TRP A 147 -23.43 -7.54 16.46
CA TRP A 147 -23.31 -6.21 15.88
C TRP A 147 -23.60 -6.20 14.37
N ASN A 148 -24.09 -7.32 13.81
CA ASN A 148 -24.17 -7.55 12.36
C ASN A 148 -22.79 -7.38 11.69
N ALA A 149 -21.72 -7.74 12.38
CA ALA A 149 -20.35 -7.70 11.88
C ALA A 149 -19.77 -9.12 11.78
N ARG A 150 -19.01 -9.37 10.72
CA ARG A 150 -18.33 -10.64 10.42
C ARG A 150 -16.85 -10.33 10.22
N ILE A 151 -16.08 -10.50 11.30
CA ILE A 151 -14.70 -10.01 11.42
C ILE A 151 -13.77 -11.21 11.58
N TYR A 152 -12.84 -11.37 10.64
CA TYR A 152 -11.96 -12.53 10.54
C TYR A 152 -10.49 -12.11 10.60
N THR A 153 -9.80 -12.48 11.68
CA THR A 153 -8.38 -12.22 11.82
C THR A 153 -7.56 -13.18 10.96
N GLN A 154 -6.65 -12.64 10.16
CA GLN A 154 -5.67 -13.41 9.39
C GLN A 154 -4.34 -13.49 10.13
N ASP A 155 -3.84 -14.71 10.28
CA ASP A 155 -2.49 -14.99 10.78
C ASP A 155 -1.51 -15.00 9.60
N TRP A 156 -0.77 -13.89 9.42
CA TRP A 156 0.21 -13.77 8.33
C TRP A 156 1.37 -14.77 8.40
N PHE A 157 1.73 -15.29 9.57
CA PHE A 157 2.76 -16.33 9.67
C PHE A 157 2.25 -17.66 9.13
N LYS A 158 0.97 -17.97 9.37
CA LYS A 158 0.31 -19.13 8.78
C LYS A 158 0.11 -18.92 7.27
N GLU A 159 -0.47 -17.80 6.87
CA GLU A 159 -0.76 -17.50 5.45
C GLU A 159 0.51 -17.52 4.58
N SER A 160 1.63 -17.02 5.09
CA SER A 160 2.89 -17.05 4.34
C SER A 160 3.43 -18.45 4.08
N LYS A 161 3.15 -19.41 4.96
CA LYS A 161 3.50 -20.84 4.75
C LYS A 161 2.54 -21.52 3.78
N GLU A 162 1.28 -21.09 3.75
CA GLU A 162 0.23 -21.66 2.90
C GLU A 162 0.12 -20.99 1.52
N GLY A 163 0.86 -19.88 1.32
CA GLY A 163 0.93 -19.14 0.07
C GLY A 163 -0.28 -18.22 -0.16
N TYR A 164 -0.91 -17.71 0.91
CA TYR A 164 -2.03 -16.76 0.83
C TYR A 164 -3.17 -17.24 -0.10
N LYS A 165 -3.56 -18.51 0.06
CA LYS A 165 -4.60 -19.17 -0.74
C LYS A 165 -6.01 -19.05 -0.13
N THR A 166 -6.13 -18.47 1.06
CA THR A 166 -7.37 -18.50 1.89
C THR A 166 -8.27 -17.29 1.75
#